data_AF-A0A9C9KYW5-F1
#
_entry.id   AF-A0A9C9KYW5-F1
#
_cell.length_a   1.000
_cell.length_b   1.000
_cell.length_c   1.000
_cell.angle_alpha   90.00
_cell.angle_beta   90.00
_cell.angle_gamma   90.00
#
_symmetry.space_group_name_H-M   'P 1'
#
loop_
_entity.id
_entity.type
_entity.pdbx_description
1 polymer ?
#
loop_
_entity_poly.entity_id
_entity_poly.type
_entity_poly.pdbx_seq_one_letter_code
_entity_poly.pdbx_strand_id
1 'polypeptide(L)'
;MATTSEKKILRAKLEEYEGNIPHMYLDSKGYVTVGIGHLLSNVANAQKLPFKNASKKAASKEEIKTDYDTVKKQPANRLASSYKKHTKLSLPSTEIDKLTDKHIDSFEKELKKVYTGFGSFPAEVRLALFDLIFNLGMTDLKNKWPNFNAAIKAKDWQKAADDSNRKSPISAARNKYVKDLLEKAAKNKKTAKP
;
A
#
# COMPACT_ATOMS: atom_id res chain seq x y z
N MET A 1 -8.35 12.76 -9.22
CA MET A 1 -8.13 12.17 -7.89
C MET A 1 -8.94 10.89 -7.81
N ALA A 2 -8.46 9.88 -7.10
CA ALA A 2 -9.25 8.71 -6.74
C ALA A 2 -10.53 9.20 -6.05
N THR A 3 -11.67 8.66 -6.48
CA THR A 3 -12.96 9.00 -5.92
C THR A 3 -13.04 8.55 -4.46
N THR A 4 -13.95 9.14 -3.68
CA THR A 4 -14.18 8.73 -2.29
C THR A 4 -14.48 7.23 -2.18
N SER A 5 -15.25 6.68 -3.12
CA SER A 5 -15.57 5.26 -3.20
C SER A 5 -14.33 4.41 -3.48
N GLU A 6 -13.46 4.81 -4.42
CA GLU A 6 -12.20 4.12 -4.68
C GLU A 6 -11.29 4.16 -3.45
N LYS A 7 -11.13 5.33 -2.81
CA LYS A 7 -10.31 5.45 -1.59
C LYS A 7 -10.81 4.52 -0.48
N LYS A 8 -12.13 4.38 -0.31
CA LYS A 8 -12.72 3.45 0.67
C LYS A 8 -12.39 1.99 0.34
N ILE A 9 -12.49 1.60 -0.93
CA ILE A 9 -12.15 0.24 -1.38
C ILE A 9 -10.65 -0.03 -1.18
N LEU A 10 -9.80 0.92 -1.59
CA LEU A 10 -8.35 0.80 -1.47
C LEU A 10 -7.92 0.68 -0.01
N ARG A 11 -8.44 1.53 0.90
CA ARG A 11 -8.14 1.43 2.33
C ARG A 11 -8.50 0.06 2.89
N ALA A 12 -9.72 -0.43 2.63
CA ALA A 12 -10.17 -1.73 3.12
C ALA A 12 -9.29 -2.88 2.59
N LYS A 13 -8.91 -2.84 1.31
CA LYS A 13 -8.07 -3.90 0.70
C LYS A 13 -6.62 -3.84 1.13
N LEU A 14 -6.06 -2.65 1.30
CA LEU A 14 -4.72 -2.49 1.83
C LEU A 14 -4.66 -2.92 3.30
N GLU A 15 -5.68 -2.60 4.11
CA GLU A 15 -5.80 -3.10 5.48
C GLU A 15 -5.90 -4.63 5.54
N GLU A 16 -6.70 -5.25 4.65
CA GLU A 16 -6.81 -6.71 4.54
C GLU A 16 -5.47 -7.39 4.26
N TYR A 17 -4.61 -6.78 3.42
CA TYR A 17 -3.37 -7.40 2.96
C TYR A 17 -2.10 -6.99 3.70
N GLU A 18 -2.03 -5.75 4.20
CA GLU A 18 -0.88 -5.20 4.93
C GLU A 18 -1.09 -5.20 6.45
N GLY A 19 -2.36 -5.24 6.89
CA GLY A 19 -2.75 -5.05 8.27
C GLY A 19 -2.82 -3.57 8.67
N ASN A 20 -3.65 -3.27 9.66
CA ASN A 20 -3.72 -1.98 10.32
C ASN A 20 -3.00 -2.06 11.67
N ILE A 21 -1.73 -1.65 11.67
CA ILE A 21 -0.83 -1.85 12.83
C ILE A 21 -0.57 -0.50 13.51
N PRO A 22 -1.24 -0.19 14.63
CA PRO A 22 -1.11 1.13 15.24
C PRO A 22 0.24 1.36 15.92
N HIS A 23 1.00 0.31 16.25
CA HIS A 23 2.34 0.41 16.82
C HIS A 23 3.43 0.25 15.75
N MET A 24 4.65 0.70 16.03
CA MET A 24 5.78 0.54 15.10
C MET A 24 6.21 -0.93 14.99
N TYR A 25 6.56 -1.38 13.79
CA TYR A 25 7.04 -2.73 13.51
C TYR A 25 8.15 -2.71 12.45
N LEU A 26 8.89 -3.81 12.29
CA LEU A 26 9.77 -3.98 11.12
C LEU A 26 9.02 -4.70 10.00
N ASP A 27 9.08 -4.14 8.80
CA ASP A 27 8.59 -4.82 7.59
C ASP A 27 9.50 -5.99 7.18
N SER A 28 9.14 -6.68 6.10
CA SER A 28 9.93 -7.80 5.54
C SER A 28 11.33 -7.38 5.05
N LYS A 29 11.56 -6.08 4.83
CA LYS A 29 12.86 -5.52 4.43
C LYS A 29 13.66 -4.96 5.62
N GLY A 30 13.12 -5.04 6.85
CA GLY A 30 13.78 -4.55 8.07
C GLY A 30 13.68 -3.04 8.27
N TYR A 31 12.70 -2.38 7.65
CA TYR A 31 12.43 -0.97 7.86
C TYR A 31 11.32 -0.74 8.90
N VAL A 32 11.49 0.30 9.72
CA VAL A 32 10.47 0.67 10.72
C VAL A 32 9.25 1.21 9.98
N THR A 33 8.08 0.66 10.32
CA THR A 33 6.82 0.90 9.62
C THR A 33 5.70 1.05 10.65
N VAL A 34 4.62 1.75 10.30
CA VAL A 34 3.41 1.90 11.12
C VAL A 34 2.15 1.95 10.24
N GLY A 35 0.99 1.73 10.82
CA GLY A 35 -0.30 1.81 10.14
C GLY A 35 -0.44 0.74 9.07
N ILE A 36 -0.90 1.16 7.90
CA ILE A 36 -1.02 0.33 6.69
C ILE A 36 0.25 0.58 5.86
N GLY A 37 1.33 -0.14 6.17
CA GLY A 37 2.56 -0.12 5.38
C GLY A 37 3.29 1.23 5.29
N HIS A 38 3.08 2.18 6.22
CA HIS A 38 3.72 3.48 6.18
C HIS A 38 5.16 3.42 6.71
N LEU A 39 6.13 3.49 5.79
CA LEU A 39 7.56 3.52 6.08
C LEU A 39 7.98 4.76 6.89
N LEU A 40 8.60 4.55 8.04
CA LEU A 40 9.30 5.55 8.85
C LEU A 40 10.80 5.43 8.57
N SER A 41 11.29 6.14 7.56
CA SER A 41 12.68 6.02 7.10
C SER A 41 13.74 6.46 8.13
N ASN A 42 13.34 7.28 9.10
CA ASN A 42 14.19 7.75 10.20
C ASN A 42 13.33 8.27 11.37
N VAL A 43 13.98 8.49 12.52
CA VAL A 43 13.35 9.03 13.73
C VAL A 43 12.65 10.36 13.47
N ALA A 44 13.24 11.26 12.66
CA ALA A 44 12.64 12.56 12.37
C ALA A 44 11.30 12.44 11.63
N ASN A 45 11.12 11.43 10.78
CA ASN A 45 9.85 11.14 10.15
C ASN A 45 8.84 10.53 11.14
N ALA A 46 9.28 9.66 12.05
CA ALA A 46 8.44 9.14 13.12
C ALA A 46 7.91 10.27 14.04
N GLN A 47 8.77 11.22 14.39
CA GLN A 47 8.46 12.35 15.27
C GLN A 47 7.48 13.37 14.67
N LYS A 48 7.16 13.28 13.37
CA LYS A 48 6.12 14.11 12.74
C LYS A 48 4.72 13.56 12.96
N LEU A 49 4.59 12.32 13.42
CA LEU A 49 3.30 11.67 13.61
C LEU A 49 2.79 11.84 15.05
N PRO A 50 1.48 12.05 15.24
CA PRO A 50 0.88 12.29 16.55
C PRO A 50 0.65 10.98 17.32
N PHE A 51 1.72 10.27 17.63
CA PHE A 51 1.69 9.07 18.47
C PHE A 51 1.11 9.39 19.85
N LYS A 52 0.41 8.41 20.43
CA LYS A 52 -0.16 8.49 21.77
C LYS A 52 0.31 7.35 22.64
N ASN A 53 0.51 7.65 23.92
CA ASN A 53 0.79 6.63 24.92
C ASN A 53 -0.50 5.92 25.39
N ALA A 54 -0.36 4.95 26.31
CA ALA A 54 -1.48 4.18 26.85
C ALA A 54 -2.57 5.05 27.50
N SER A 55 -2.21 6.22 28.04
CA SER A 55 -3.16 7.19 28.62
C SER A 55 -3.79 8.12 27.56
N LYS A 56 -3.61 7.83 26.26
CA LYS A 56 -4.08 8.64 25.12
C LYS A 56 -3.51 10.07 25.07
N LYS A 57 -2.44 10.35 25.81
CA LYS A 57 -1.72 11.63 25.76
C LYS A 57 -0.74 11.62 24.58
N ALA A 58 -0.49 12.80 24.01
CA ALA A 58 0.50 12.96 22.96
C ALA A 58 1.89 12.53 23.46
N ALA A 59 2.60 11.75 22.66
CA ALA A 59 3.94 11.28 22.97
C ALA A 59 4.99 12.37 22.72
N SER A 60 6.03 12.43 23.55
CA SER A 60 7.17 13.31 23.34
C SER A 60 8.06 12.81 22.19
N LYS A 61 8.95 13.68 21.70
CA LYS A 61 9.95 13.30 20.68
C LYS A 61 10.89 12.21 21.17
N GLU A 62 11.20 12.21 22.46
CA GLU A 62 12.05 11.23 23.13
C GLU A 62 11.33 9.88 23.25
N GLU A 63 10.05 9.86 23.66
CA GLU A 63 9.25 8.63 23.68
C GLU A 63 9.16 7.99 22.30
N ILE A 64 8.91 8.79 21.25
CA ILE A 64 8.85 8.31 19.86
C ILE A 64 10.20 7.75 19.41
N LYS A 65 11.30 8.43 19.76
CA LYS A 65 12.65 7.95 19.45
C LYS A 65 12.96 6.63 20.15
N THR A 66 12.58 6.49 21.42
CA THR A 66 12.77 5.26 22.19
C THR A 66 12.04 4.08 21.57
N ASP A 67 10.77 4.23 21.21
CA ASP A 67 10.01 3.17 20.53
C ASP A 67 10.62 2.82 19.18
N TYR A 68 10.98 3.82 18.37
CA TYR A 68 11.62 3.62 17.08
C TYR A 68 12.94 2.83 17.20
N ASP A 69 13.83 3.25 18.09
CA ASP A 69 15.14 2.61 18.29
C ASP A 69 14.99 1.19 18.86
N THR A 70 14.01 0.97 19.74
CA THR A 70 13.72 -0.35 20.33
C THR A 70 13.24 -1.33 19.25
N VAL A 71 12.31 -0.90 18.39
CA VAL A 71 11.83 -1.68 17.24
C VAL A 71 12.96 -1.92 16.24
N LYS A 72 13.77 -0.91 15.94
CA LYS A 72 14.86 -1.03 14.96
C LYS A 72 15.92 -2.07 15.33
N LYS A 73 16.10 -2.36 16.61
CA LYS A 73 17.02 -3.38 17.13
C LYS A 73 16.46 -4.81 17.12
N GLN A 74 15.17 -4.99 16.83
CA GLN A 74 14.57 -6.31 16.80
C GLN A 74 14.92 -7.06 15.51
N PRO A 75 14.85 -8.40 15.50
CA PRO A 75 14.91 -9.18 14.27
C PRO A 75 13.78 -8.78 13.32
N ALA A 76 14.09 -8.63 12.03
CA ALA A 76 13.10 -8.43 10.97
C ALA A 76 12.36 -9.75 10.64
N ASN A 77 11.43 -9.69 9.68
CA ASN A 77 10.70 -10.86 9.18
C ASN A 77 9.90 -11.61 10.27
N ARG A 78 9.30 -10.86 11.20
CA ARG A 78 8.35 -11.36 12.19
C ARG A 78 6.97 -10.78 11.93
N LEU A 79 5.93 -11.39 12.51
CA LEU A 79 4.58 -10.83 12.48
C LEU A 79 4.57 -9.43 13.11
N ALA A 80 3.90 -8.47 12.46
CA ALA A 80 3.82 -7.09 12.95
C ALA A 80 3.29 -6.99 14.39
N SER A 81 2.34 -7.85 14.76
CA SER A 81 1.79 -7.96 16.13
C SER A 81 2.85 -8.33 17.19
N SER A 82 3.90 -9.07 16.82
CA SER A 82 4.95 -9.48 17.75
C SER A 82 5.81 -8.31 18.24
N TYR A 83 5.86 -7.20 17.49
CA TYR A 83 6.59 -5.99 17.87
C TYR A 83 5.87 -5.18 18.95
N LYS A 84 4.58 -5.41 19.19
CA LYS A 84 3.76 -4.64 20.14
C LYS A 84 4.37 -4.60 21.55
N LYS A 85 5.00 -5.68 21.99
CA LYS A 85 5.68 -5.77 23.30
C LYS A 85 6.92 -4.89 23.41
N HIS A 86 7.45 -4.40 22.29
CA HIS A 86 8.61 -3.52 22.19
C HIS A 86 8.22 -2.05 21.99
N THR A 87 6.92 -1.74 22.03
CA THR A 87 6.38 -0.39 21.82
C THR A 87 5.48 0.00 22.98
N LYS A 88 5.50 1.28 23.33
CA LYS A 88 4.57 1.89 24.31
C LYS A 88 3.58 2.84 23.64
N LEU A 89 3.82 3.18 22.38
CA LEU A 89 3.08 4.17 21.63
C LEU A 89 2.23 3.55 20.54
N SER A 90 1.13 4.22 20.23
CA SER A 90 0.21 3.87 19.16
C SER A 90 -0.20 5.09 18.37
N LEU A 91 -0.29 4.95 17.06
CA LEU A 91 -0.83 5.95 16.16
C LEU A 91 -2.35 5.82 16.12
N PRO A 92 -3.12 6.91 16.31
CA PRO A 92 -4.58 6.86 16.20
C PRO A 92 -5.04 6.37 14.82
N SER A 93 -6.13 5.60 14.77
CA SER A 93 -6.69 5.08 13.52
C SER A 93 -7.01 6.18 12.50
N THR A 94 -7.51 7.32 12.96
CA THR A 94 -7.77 8.49 12.11
C THR A 94 -6.52 9.05 11.44
N GLU A 95 -5.35 8.89 12.05
CA GLU A 95 -4.07 9.33 11.50
C GLU A 95 -3.51 8.28 10.53
N ILE A 96 -3.76 7.00 10.78
CA ILE A 96 -3.47 5.90 9.84
C ILE A 96 -4.29 6.07 8.55
N ASP A 97 -5.57 6.40 8.67
CA ASP A 97 -6.44 6.72 7.52
C ASP A 97 -5.88 7.89 6.70
N LYS A 98 -5.50 9.00 7.36
CA LYS A 98 -4.90 10.17 6.70
C LYS A 98 -3.59 9.83 6.00
N LEU A 99 -2.74 9.00 6.59
CA LEU A 99 -1.50 8.55 5.95
C LEU A 99 -1.79 7.71 4.71
N THR A 100 -2.77 6.82 4.80
CA THR A 100 -3.16 5.94 3.69
C THR A 100 -3.75 6.76 2.54
N ASP A 101 -4.61 7.73 2.82
CA ASP A 101 -5.16 8.64 1.81
C ASP A 101 -4.06 9.47 1.13
N LYS A 102 -3.06 9.96 1.90
CA LYS A 102 -1.89 10.66 1.33
C LYS A 102 -1.07 9.77 0.40
N HIS A 103 -0.89 8.50 0.77
CA HIS A 103 -0.21 7.52 -0.09
C HIS A 103 -0.98 7.29 -1.39
N ILE A 104 -2.29 7.07 -1.31
CA ILE A 104 -3.16 6.92 -2.50
C ILE A 104 -3.02 8.16 -3.41
N ASP A 105 -3.04 9.36 -2.84
CA ASP A 105 -2.88 10.60 -3.60
C ASP A 105 -1.50 10.72 -4.26
N SER A 106 -0.44 10.25 -3.61
CA SER A 106 0.91 10.20 -4.18
C SER A 106 1.00 9.17 -5.31
N PHE A 107 0.50 7.95 -5.06
CA PHE A 107 0.49 6.88 -6.04
C PHE A 107 -0.32 7.23 -7.28
N GLU A 108 -1.42 7.96 -7.16
CA GLU A 108 -2.16 8.43 -8.33
C GLU A 108 -1.30 9.34 -9.22
N LYS A 109 -0.53 10.25 -8.62
CA LYS A 109 0.39 11.14 -9.37
C LYS A 109 1.47 10.32 -10.08
N GLU A 110 2.00 9.29 -9.42
CA GLU A 110 2.98 8.38 -10.00
C GLU A 110 2.39 7.54 -11.12
N LEU A 111 1.22 6.94 -10.93
CA LEU A 111 0.50 6.16 -11.94
C LEU A 111 0.18 7.00 -13.18
N LYS A 112 -0.21 8.26 -13.01
CA LYS A 112 -0.40 9.19 -14.15
C LYS A 112 0.89 9.49 -14.92
N LYS A 113 2.06 9.44 -14.26
CA LYS A 113 3.37 9.56 -14.92
C LYS A 113 3.75 8.28 -15.67
N VAL A 114 3.36 7.11 -15.15
CA VAL A 114 3.68 5.81 -15.77
C VAL A 114 2.73 5.49 -16.93
N TYR A 115 1.44 5.80 -16.79
CA TYR A 115 0.39 5.41 -17.73
C TYR A 115 -0.39 6.63 -18.25
N THR A 116 -0.10 7.03 -19.48
CA THR A 116 -0.87 8.07 -20.19
C THR A 116 -2.35 7.69 -20.24
N GLY A 117 -3.22 8.61 -19.84
CA GLY A 117 -4.67 8.37 -19.82
C GLY A 117 -5.17 7.54 -18.63
N PHE A 118 -4.36 7.31 -17.59
CA PHE A 118 -4.76 6.59 -16.37
C PHE A 118 -6.13 7.02 -15.82
N GLY A 119 -6.42 8.33 -15.84
CA GLY A 119 -7.71 8.85 -15.34
C GLY A 119 -8.95 8.34 -16.09
N SER A 120 -8.78 7.89 -17.33
CA SER A 120 -9.83 7.34 -18.20
C SER A 120 -9.94 5.81 -18.16
N PHE A 121 -9.05 5.14 -17.40
CA PHE A 121 -9.11 3.69 -17.29
C PHE A 121 -10.35 3.25 -16.49
N PRO A 122 -10.90 2.05 -16.77
CA PRO A 122 -11.96 1.47 -15.95
C PRO A 122 -11.57 1.43 -14.48
N ALA A 123 -12.56 1.56 -13.59
CA ALA A 123 -12.34 1.57 -12.14
C ALA A 123 -11.58 0.32 -11.67
N GLU A 124 -11.91 -0.86 -12.21
CA GLU A 124 -11.21 -2.10 -11.89
C GLU A 124 -9.72 -2.06 -12.24
N VAL A 125 -9.36 -1.52 -13.41
CA VAL A 125 -7.95 -1.39 -13.82
C VAL A 125 -7.22 -0.41 -12.91
N ARG A 126 -7.87 0.69 -12.52
CA ARG A 126 -7.28 1.67 -11.59
C ARG A 126 -7.02 1.04 -10.22
N LEU A 127 -7.99 0.29 -9.67
CA LEU A 127 -7.83 -0.42 -8.39
C LEU A 127 -6.68 -1.44 -8.43
N ALA A 128 -6.58 -2.21 -9.52
CA ALA A 128 -5.48 -3.15 -9.75
C ALA A 128 -4.12 -2.44 -9.75
N LEU A 129 -4.00 -1.32 -10.47
CA LEU A 129 -2.77 -0.53 -10.55
C LEU A 129 -2.40 0.11 -9.21
N PHE A 130 -3.38 0.57 -8.42
CA PHE A 130 -3.13 1.06 -7.07
C PHE A 130 -2.57 -0.02 -6.13
N ASP A 131 -3.13 -1.23 -6.15
CA ASP A 131 -2.61 -2.32 -5.33
C ASP A 131 -1.19 -2.75 -5.77
N LEU A 132 -0.93 -2.76 -7.08
CA LEU A 132 0.40 -3.06 -7.62
C LEU A 132 1.43 -2.00 -7.25
N ILE A 133 1.14 -0.70 -7.43
CA ILE A 133 2.10 0.36 -7.09
C ILE A 133 2.34 0.46 -5.58
N PHE A 134 1.32 0.17 -4.75
CA PHE A 134 1.51 0.10 -3.30
C PHE A 134 2.54 -0.96 -2.94
N ASN A 135 2.40 -2.16 -3.52
CA ASN A 135 3.28 -3.27 -3.22
C ASN A 135 4.70 -3.13 -3.81
N LEU A 136 4.79 -2.66 -5.06
CA LEU A 136 6.05 -2.64 -5.82
C LEU A 136 6.79 -1.31 -5.72
N GLY A 137 6.06 -0.21 -5.51
CA GLY A 137 6.53 1.14 -5.77
C GLY A 137 6.62 1.47 -7.27
N MET A 138 6.64 2.76 -7.59
CA MET A 138 6.68 3.25 -8.98
C MET A 138 7.85 2.68 -9.78
N THR A 139 9.05 2.66 -9.20
CA THR A 139 10.29 2.27 -9.91
C THR A 139 10.22 0.83 -10.39
N ASP A 140 9.83 -0.11 -9.52
CA ASP A 140 9.76 -1.53 -9.88
C ASP A 140 8.58 -1.79 -10.82
N LEU A 141 7.41 -1.20 -10.56
CA LEU A 141 6.26 -1.32 -11.48
C LEU A 141 6.61 -0.84 -12.89
N LYS A 142 7.34 0.28 -13.01
CA LYS A 142 7.75 0.83 -14.31
C LYS A 142 8.79 -0.05 -15.02
N ASN A 143 9.80 -0.52 -14.30
CA ASN A 143 11.01 -1.05 -14.92
C ASN A 143 11.08 -2.59 -14.96
N LYS A 144 10.39 -3.30 -14.05
CA LYS A 144 10.49 -4.75 -13.91
C LYS A 144 9.29 -5.52 -14.46
N TRP A 145 8.28 -4.81 -14.98
CA TRP A 145 7.02 -5.40 -15.46
C TRP A 145 6.73 -5.05 -16.94
N PRO A 146 7.66 -5.34 -17.87
CA PRO A 146 7.54 -4.90 -19.26
C PRO A 146 6.32 -5.48 -19.99
N ASN A 147 6.00 -6.76 -19.80
CA ASN A 147 4.86 -7.42 -20.47
C ASN A 147 3.52 -6.84 -19.97
N PHE A 148 3.36 -6.76 -18.64
CA PHE A 148 2.21 -6.12 -18.01
C PHE A 148 2.03 -4.67 -18.48
N ASN A 149 3.12 -3.88 -18.50
CA ASN A 149 3.06 -2.49 -18.93
C ASN A 149 2.72 -2.35 -20.42
N ALA A 150 3.20 -3.26 -21.28
CA ALA A 150 2.82 -3.30 -22.68
C ALA A 150 1.31 -3.59 -22.84
N ALA A 151 0.78 -4.56 -22.08
CA ALA A 151 -0.65 -4.88 -22.08
C ALA A 151 -1.53 -3.71 -21.59
N ILE A 152 -1.14 -3.03 -20.50
CA ILE A 152 -1.85 -1.85 -20.00
C ILE A 152 -1.86 -0.72 -21.04
N LYS A 153 -0.72 -0.45 -21.70
CA LYS A 153 -0.65 0.57 -22.77
C LYS A 153 -1.52 0.23 -23.97
N ALA A 154 -1.57 -1.05 -24.36
CA ALA A 154 -2.44 -1.55 -25.42
C ALA A 154 -3.92 -1.63 -25.01
N LYS A 155 -4.25 -1.32 -23.74
CA LYS A 155 -5.57 -1.53 -23.15
C LYS A 155 -6.04 -2.98 -23.24
N ASP A 156 -5.12 -3.93 -23.25
CA ASP A 156 -5.37 -5.37 -23.24
C ASP A 156 -5.46 -5.86 -21.80
N TRP A 157 -6.66 -5.74 -21.24
CA TRP A 157 -6.91 -6.05 -19.83
C TRP A 157 -6.78 -7.54 -19.51
N GLN A 158 -7.06 -8.42 -20.48
CA GLN A 158 -6.92 -9.86 -20.27
C GLN A 158 -5.44 -10.22 -20.17
N LYS A 159 -4.62 -9.75 -21.10
CA LYS A 159 -3.17 -9.98 -21.04
C LYS A 159 -2.54 -9.35 -19.80
N ALA A 160 -2.99 -8.16 -19.41
CA ALA A 160 -2.58 -7.54 -18.15
C ALA A 160 -2.93 -8.42 -16.94
N ALA A 161 -4.10 -9.07 -16.94
CA ALA A 161 -4.50 -10.00 -15.88
C ALA A 161 -3.56 -11.20 -15.80
N ASP A 162 -3.21 -11.79 -16.94
CA ASP A 162 -2.29 -12.94 -17.01
C ASP A 162 -0.87 -12.59 -16.58
N ASP A 163 -0.42 -11.37 -16.88
CA ASP A 163 0.90 -10.83 -16.51
C ASP A 163 0.94 -10.14 -15.12
N SER A 164 -0.11 -10.21 -14.30
CA SER A 164 -0.22 -9.44 -13.03
C SER A 164 0.32 -10.15 -11.77
N ASN A 165 0.76 -11.42 -11.88
CA ASN A 165 1.11 -12.24 -10.72
C ASN A 165 2.44 -11.80 -10.06
N ARG A 166 2.38 -11.40 -8.78
CA ARG A 166 3.57 -11.04 -7.98
C ARG A 166 4.15 -12.28 -7.30
N LYS A 167 5.48 -12.36 -7.25
CA LYS A 167 6.20 -13.43 -6.54
C LYS A 167 6.01 -13.36 -5.02
N SER A 168 6.36 -14.45 -4.33
CA SER A 168 6.48 -14.52 -2.87
C SER A 168 7.22 -13.29 -2.30
N PRO A 169 6.81 -12.72 -1.15
CA PRO A 169 5.87 -13.28 -0.16
C PRO A 169 4.39 -12.91 -0.37
N ILE A 170 4.00 -12.45 -1.56
CA ILE A 170 2.62 -12.02 -1.81
C ILE A 170 1.66 -13.22 -1.84
N SER A 171 0.54 -13.11 -1.11
CA SER A 171 -0.43 -14.20 -1.00
C SER A 171 -1.14 -14.47 -2.33
N ALA A 172 -1.48 -15.73 -2.56
CA ALA A 172 -2.27 -16.13 -3.73
C ALA A 172 -3.61 -15.39 -3.79
N ALA A 173 -4.25 -15.13 -2.63
CA ALA A 173 -5.50 -14.37 -2.55
C ALA A 173 -5.35 -12.93 -3.05
N ARG A 174 -4.27 -12.22 -2.67
CA ARG A 174 -4.02 -10.85 -3.15
C ARG A 174 -3.70 -10.81 -4.64
N ASN A 175 -2.94 -11.78 -5.15
CA ASN A 175 -2.70 -11.92 -6.59
C ASN A 175 -4.00 -12.22 -7.35
N LYS A 176 -4.86 -13.10 -6.81
CA LYS A 176 -6.16 -13.40 -7.40
C LYS A 176 -7.06 -12.17 -7.45
N TYR A 177 -7.10 -11.36 -6.40
CA TYR A 177 -7.88 -10.12 -6.37
C TYR A 177 -7.51 -9.17 -7.52
N VAL A 178 -6.21 -8.93 -7.75
CA VAL A 178 -5.74 -8.07 -8.85
C VAL A 178 -6.08 -8.68 -10.21
N LYS A 179 -5.89 -10.01 -10.37
CA LYS A 179 -6.23 -10.71 -11.60
C LYS A 179 -7.72 -10.59 -11.92
N ASP A 180 -8.59 -10.85 -10.94
CA ASP A 180 -10.05 -10.80 -11.08
C ASP A 180 -10.55 -9.39 -11.50
N LEU A 181 -9.95 -8.32 -10.97
CA LEU A 181 -10.26 -6.95 -11.39
C LEU A 181 -9.97 -6.73 -12.87
N LEU A 182 -8.79 -7.15 -13.33
CA LEU A 182 -8.37 -6.99 -14.72
C LEU A 182 -9.21 -7.85 -15.68
N GLU A 183 -9.54 -9.08 -15.30
CA GLU A 183 -10.46 -9.93 -16.06
C GLU A 183 -11.87 -9.35 -16.14
N LYS A 184 -12.37 -8.77 -15.04
CA LYS A 184 -13.66 -8.09 -15.04
C LYS A 184 -13.66 -6.90 -16.00
N ALA A 185 -12.59 -6.10 -16.01
CA ALA A 185 -12.44 -5.02 -16.99
C ALA A 185 -12.38 -5.55 -18.44
N ALA A 186 -11.72 -6.69 -18.68
CA ALA A 186 -11.66 -7.33 -19.99
C ALA A 186 -13.05 -7.77 -20.47
N LYS A 187 -13.84 -8.40 -19.60
CA LYS A 187 -15.23 -8.80 -19.89
C LYS A 187 -16.10 -7.60 -20.22
N ASN A 188 -16.06 -6.55 -19.39
CA ASN A 188 -16.83 -5.32 -19.61
C ASN A 188 -16.46 -4.61 -20.92
N LYS A 189 -15.19 -4.65 -21.33
CA LYS A 189 -14.74 -4.10 -22.62
C LYS A 189 -15.32 -4.87 -23.81
N LYS A 190 -15.45 -6.19 -23.70
CA LYS A 190 -16.05 -7.03 -24.75
C LYS A 190 -17.54 -6.76 -24.90
N THR A 191 -18.27 -6.57 -23.81
CA THR A 191 -19.71 -6.28 -23.84
C THR A 191 -20.04 -4.86 -24.30
N ALA A 192 -19.10 -3.92 -24.19
CA ALA A 192 -19.28 -2.54 -24.60
C ALA A 192 -18.89 -2.27 -26.07
N LYS A 193 -18.39 -3.28 -26.79
CA LYS A 193 -18.07 -3.18 -28.22
C LYS A 193 -19.34 -3.56 -29.01
N PRO A 194 -19.92 -2.67 -29.83
CA PRO A 194 -21.06 -3.00 -30.67
C PRO A 194 -20.72 -4.09 -31.69
#